data_AF-A0A227J1P3-F1
#
_entry.id   AF-A0A227J1P3-F1
#
_cell.length_a   1.000
_cell.length_b   1.000
_cell.length_c   1.000
_cell.angle_alpha   90.00
_cell.angle_beta   90.00
_cell.angle_gamma   90.00
#
_symmetry.space_group_name_H-M   'P 1'
#
loop_
_entity.id
_entity.type
_entity.pdbx_description
1 polymer ?
#
loop_
_entity_poly.entity_id
_entity_poly.type
_entity_poly.pdbx_seq_one_letter_code
_entity_poly.pdbx_strand_id
1 'polypeptide(L)'
;TAEATATLETLPEEVWIEKTAESPMYIPGEDAVFHVRVYNGTDGFDNDIALEDILSGIKATNIYGVSERAFESWTIETTSSDSRTTITPMPVDNQDIRS
;
A
#
# COMPACT_ATOMS: atom_id res chain seq x y z
N THR A 1 53.00 -15.83 8.56
CA THR A 1 51.69 -15.45 9.12
C THR A 1 50.71 -15.51 7.98
N ALA A 2 49.61 -16.27 8.14
CA ALA A 2 48.55 -16.28 7.14
C ALA A 2 47.59 -15.15 7.49
N GLU A 3 47.37 -14.24 6.55
CA GLU A 3 46.36 -13.19 6.68
C GLU A 3 44.97 -13.83 6.51
N ALA A 4 44.02 -13.42 7.36
CA ALA A 4 42.62 -13.77 7.22
C ALA A 4 41.87 -12.54 6.71
N THR A 5 41.15 -12.69 5.60
CA THR A 5 40.29 -11.65 5.03
C THR A 5 38.85 -12.12 5.01
N ALA A 6 37.92 -11.22 5.31
CA ALA A 6 36.49 -11.41 5.13
C ALA A 6 35.93 -10.30 4.24
N THR A 7 34.97 -10.64 3.39
CA THR A 7 34.27 -9.72 2.51
C THR A 7 32.78 -9.82 2.84
N LEU A 8 32.11 -8.69 3.04
CA LEU A 8 30.67 -8.61 3.26
C LEU A 8 30.05 -7.94 2.04
N GLU A 9 29.14 -8.63 1.36
CA GLU A 9 28.33 -8.03 0.30
C GLU A 9 27.00 -7.58 0.90
N THR A 10 26.52 -6.40 0.49
CA THR A 10 25.21 -5.90 0.91
C THR A 10 24.13 -6.69 0.18
N LEU A 11 23.13 -7.19 0.91
CA LEU A 11 21.88 -7.62 0.29
C LEU A 11 21.20 -6.40 -0.34
N PRO A 12 20.74 -6.48 -1.60
CA PRO A 12 19.96 -5.40 -2.19
C PRO A 12 18.67 -5.23 -1.38
N GLU A 13 18.26 -3.99 -1.16
CA GLU A 13 16.93 -3.66 -0.64
C GLU A 13 15.85 -4.22 -1.58
N GLU A 14 14.79 -4.79 -1.02
CA GLU A 14 13.74 -5.44 -1.79
C GLU A 14 12.38 -5.17 -1.16
N VAL A 15 11.67 -4.17 -1.70
CA VAL A 15 10.34 -3.77 -1.23
C VAL A 15 9.30 -4.11 -2.28
N TRP A 16 8.25 -4.82 -1.86
CA TRP A 16 7.12 -5.20 -2.69
C TRP A 16 5.87 -4.45 -2.24
N ILE A 17 5.17 -3.84 -3.20
CA ILE A 17 3.85 -3.22 -2.98
C ILE A 17 2.85 -3.89 -3.91
N GLU A 18 1.77 -4.41 -3.34
CA GLU A 18 0.68 -5.06 -4.07
C GLU A 18 -0.65 -4.47 -3.64
N LYS A 19 -1.55 -4.21 -4.61
CA LYS A 19 -2.95 -3.85 -4.36
C LYS A 19 -3.87 -4.85 -5.04
N THR A 20 -4.77 -5.47 -4.27
CA THR A 20 -5.79 -6.39 -4.77
C THR A 20 -7.18 -5.91 -4.41
N ALA A 21 -8.15 -6.13 -5.29
CA ALA A 21 -9.57 -5.93 -4.98
C ALA A 21 -10.13 -7.25 -4.44
N GLU A 22 -10.97 -7.18 -3.40
CA GLU A 22 -11.63 -8.37 -2.83
C GLU A 22 -12.58 -9.02 -3.86
N SER A 23 -13.19 -8.21 -4.72
CA SER A 23 -14.00 -8.66 -5.85
C SER A 23 -13.53 -8.02 -7.15
N PRO A 24 -13.48 -8.78 -8.27
CA PRO A 24 -13.17 -8.22 -9.59
C PRO A 24 -14.32 -7.36 -10.15
N MET A 25 -15.52 -7.46 -9.57
CA MET A 25 -16.72 -6.74 -9.99
C MET A 25 -17.26 -5.94 -8.80
N TYR A 26 -17.61 -4.68 -9.02
CA TYR A 26 -18.33 -3.87 -8.03
C TYR A 26 -19.83 -3.93 -8.29
N ILE A 27 -20.62 -3.74 -7.22
CA ILE A 27 -22.06 -3.55 -7.30
C ILE A 27 -22.34 -2.07 -6.95
N PRO A 28 -23.04 -1.30 -7.80
CA PRO A 28 -23.36 0.08 -7.47
C PRO A 28 -24.10 0.19 -6.14
N GLY A 29 -23.58 1.02 -5.23
CA GLY A 29 -24.14 1.24 -3.89
C GLY A 29 -23.65 0.27 -2.81
N GLU A 30 -22.84 -0.73 -3.17
CA GLU A 30 -22.13 -1.57 -2.21
C GLU A 30 -20.66 -1.12 -2.07
N ASP A 31 -20.05 -1.50 -0.94
CA ASP A 31 -18.65 -1.20 -0.67
C ASP A 31 -17.72 -2.03 -1.56
N ALA A 32 -16.69 -1.40 -2.11
CA ALA A 32 -15.59 -2.08 -2.78
C ALA A 32 -14.37 -2.10 -1.85
N VAL A 33 -13.88 -3.30 -1.53
CA VAL A 33 -12.75 -3.49 -0.61
C VAL A 33 -11.47 -3.71 -1.41
N PHE A 34 -10.41 -3.00 -1.01
CA PHE A 34 -9.06 -3.18 -1.53
C PHE A 34 -8.10 -3.56 -0.40
N HIS A 35 -7.16 -4.44 -0.70
CA HIS A 35 -6.05 -4.79 0.19
C HIS A 35 -4.75 -4.28 -0.41
N VAL A 36 -4.08 -3.39 0.31
CA VAL A 36 -2.73 -2.94 0.00
C VAL A 36 -1.75 -3.66 0.91
N ARG A 37 -0.75 -4.32 0.33
CA ARG A 37 0.31 -5.03 1.06
C ARG A 37 1.64 -4.41 0.72
N VAL A 38 2.39 -4.01 1.75
CA VAL A 38 3.78 -3.60 1.66
C VAL A 38 4.61 -4.66 2.38
N TYR A 39 5.63 -5.19 1.71
CA TYR A 39 6.46 -6.28 2.21
C TYR A 39 7.94 -5.99 1.97
N ASN A 40 8.75 -6.10 3.03
CA ASN A 40 10.21 -6.10 2.96
C ASN A 40 10.66 -7.55 2.73
N GLY A 41 11.28 -7.80 1.58
CA GLY A 41 11.78 -9.10 1.14
C GLY A 41 13.17 -9.47 1.68
N THR A 42 13.78 -8.60 2.49
CA THR A 42 15.11 -8.79 3.06
C THR A 42 15.04 -8.99 4.58
N ASP A 43 16.11 -9.53 5.16
CA ASP A 43 16.28 -9.58 6.62
C ASP A 43 16.71 -8.21 7.21
N GLY A 44 16.97 -7.22 6.35
CA GLY A 44 17.35 -5.85 6.73
C GLY A 44 16.16 -4.98 7.11
N PHE A 45 16.44 -3.75 7.55
CA PHE A 45 15.40 -2.73 7.74
C PHE A 45 15.35 -1.82 6.52
N ASP A 46 14.21 -1.82 5.84
CA ASP A 46 13.88 -0.77 4.87
C ASP A 46 13.25 0.42 5.59
N ASN A 47 13.65 1.63 5.20
CA ASN A 47 13.19 2.88 5.79
C ASN A 47 12.72 3.83 4.67
N ASP A 48 11.95 4.85 5.05
CA ASP A 48 11.49 5.90 4.14
C ASP A 48 10.72 5.39 2.90
N ILE A 49 9.98 4.28 3.09
CA ILE A 49 9.11 3.72 2.04
C ILE A 49 7.87 4.59 1.89
N ALA A 50 7.77 5.25 0.74
CA ALA A 50 6.62 6.06 0.38
C ALA A 50 5.50 5.21 -0.27
N LEU A 51 4.27 5.46 0.14
CA LEU A 51 3.05 4.87 -0.41
C LEU A 51 2.06 5.97 -0.79
N GLU A 52 1.61 5.94 -2.05
CA GLU A 52 0.54 6.81 -2.54
C GLU A 52 -0.65 5.97 -3.03
N ASP A 53 -1.85 6.28 -2.54
CA ASP A 53 -3.12 5.69 -3.01
C ASP A 53 -4.19 6.78 -3.12
N ILE A 54 -4.50 7.15 -4.36
CA ILE A 54 -5.34 8.31 -4.70
C ILE A 54 -6.76 7.83 -5.02
N LEU A 55 -7.50 7.41 -3.99
CA LEU A 55 -8.90 6.95 -4.10
C LEU A 55 -9.83 8.07 -4.59
N SER A 56 -9.58 9.32 -4.19
CA SER A 56 -10.36 10.49 -4.57
C SER A 56 -10.34 10.78 -6.08
N GLY A 57 -9.34 10.25 -6.80
CA GLY A 57 -9.16 10.40 -8.23
C GLY A 57 -9.87 9.34 -9.07
N ILE A 58 -10.35 8.24 -8.45
CA ILE A 58 -10.99 7.14 -9.16
C ILE A 58 -12.38 7.58 -9.63
N LYS A 59 -12.67 7.34 -10.91
CA LYS A 59 -13.95 7.67 -11.53
C LYS A 59 -14.64 6.43 -12.07
N ALA A 60 -15.96 6.43 -12.00
CA ALA A 60 -16.83 5.43 -12.61
C ALA A 60 -17.85 6.12 -13.51
N THR A 61 -18.30 5.41 -14.54
CA THR A 61 -19.39 5.86 -15.40
C THR A 61 -20.70 5.30 -14.85
N ASN A 62 -21.62 6.18 -14.48
CA ASN A 62 -22.92 5.78 -13.97
C ASN A 62 -23.87 5.33 -15.09
N ILE A 63 -25.07 4.89 -14.71
CA ILE A 63 -26.11 4.41 -15.64
C ILE A 63 -26.60 5.47 -16.65
N TYR A 64 -26.34 6.75 -16.39
CA TYR A 64 -26.67 7.87 -17.27
C TYR A 64 -25.51 8.25 -18.21
N GLY A 65 -24.41 7.50 -18.19
CA GLY A 65 -23.23 7.77 -19.02
C GLY A 65 -22.35 8.91 -18.51
N VAL A 66 -22.60 9.40 -17.28
CA VAL A 66 -21.81 10.48 -16.66
C VAL A 66 -20.62 9.87 -15.92
N SER A 67 -19.42 10.40 -16.17
CA SER A 67 -18.22 10.03 -15.42
C SER A 67 -18.08 10.90 -14.18
N GLU A 68 -18.18 10.29 -13.02
CA GLU A 68 -18.11 10.94 -11.70
C GLU A 68 -17.21 10.16 -10.76
N ARG A 69 -16.97 10.70 -9.56
CA ARG A 69 -16.10 10.03 -8.57
C ARG A 69 -16.72 8.69 -8.18
N ALA A 70 -15.90 7.63 -8.17
CA ALA A 70 -16.36 6.28 -7.86
C ALA A 70 -16.69 6.10 -6.37
N PHE A 71 -15.98 6.82 -5.49
CA PHE A 71 -16.10 6.71 -4.04
C PHE A 71 -16.39 8.06 -3.40
N GLU A 72 -17.46 8.17 -2.63
CA GLU A 72 -17.78 9.39 -1.87
C GLU A 72 -17.06 9.42 -0.52
N SER A 73 -16.87 8.26 0.09
CA SER A 73 -16.20 8.06 1.38
C SER A 73 -15.49 6.70 1.42
N TRP A 74 -14.48 6.57 2.28
CA TRP A 74 -13.80 5.30 2.56
C TRP A 74 -13.21 5.31 3.96
N THR A 75 -13.10 4.11 4.55
CA THR A 75 -12.36 3.84 5.78
C THR A 75 -11.04 3.17 5.47
N ILE A 76 -10.02 3.43 6.30
CA ILE A 76 -8.70 2.82 6.16
C ILE A 76 -8.37 2.05 7.42
N GLU A 77 -8.21 0.73 7.28
CA GLU A 77 -7.71 -0.13 8.34
C GLU A 77 -6.26 -0.51 8.06
N THR A 78 -5.40 -0.35 9.06
CA THR A 78 -3.97 -0.63 8.95
C THR A 78 -3.57 -1.70 9.94
N THR A 79 -2.82 -2.69 9.47
CA THR A 79 -2.23 -3.74 10.32
C THR A 79 -0.77 -3.96 9.94
N SER A 80 0.05 -4.35 10.91
CA SER A 80 1.41 -4.83 10.67
C SER A 80 1.58 -6.21 11.29
N SER A 81 2.35 -7.07 10.62
CA SER A 81 2.70 -8.40 11.14
C SER A 81 3.94 -8.36 12.05
N ASP A 82 4.81 -7.36 11.89
CA ASP A 82 5.98 -7.12 12.73
C ASP A 82 5.76 -5.90 13.63
N SER A 83 6.06 -6.05 14.92
CA SER A 83 6.00 -4.98 15.93
C SER A 83 7.02 -3.85 15.71
N ARG A 84 8.05 -4.09 14.89
CA ARG A 84 9.09 -3.12 14.52
C ARG A 84 8.69 -2.26 13.34
N THR A 85 7.61 -2.60 12.63
CA THR A 85 7.07 -1.78 11.55
C THR A 85 6.51 -0.49 12.12
N THR A 86 6.96 0.64 11.59
CA THR A 86 6.41 1.96 11.90
C THR A 86 5.73 2.51 10.66
N ILE A 87 4.48 2.98 10.79
CA ILE A 87 3.72 3.62 9.72
C ILE A 87 3.49 5.05 10.14
N THR A 88 4.03 6.00 9.39
CA THR A 88 3.97 7.42 9.74
C THR A 88 4.00 8.29 8.48
N PRO A 89 3.05 9.23 8.31
CA PRO A 89 1.85 9.40 9.14
C PRO A 89 0.90 8.20 9.02
N MET A 90 0.05 7.99 10.04
CA MET A 90 -1.03 7.02 9.89
C MET A 90 -2.05 7.52 8.86
N PRO A 91 -2.49 6.67 7.92
CA PRO A 91 -3.56 7.01 7.01
C PRO A 91 -4.82 7.47 7.76
N VAL A 92 -5.58 8.36 7.14
CA VAL A 92 -6.81 8.92 7.71
C VAL A 92 -7.98 8.62 6.79
N ASP A 93 -9.10 8.20 7.36
CA ASP A 93 -10.35 7.98 6.63
C ASP A 93 -10.71 9.18 5.75
N ASN A 94 -11.27 8.88 4.58
CA ASN A 94 -11.69 9.88 3.58
C ASN A 94 -10.56 10.81 3.09
N GLN A 95 -9.29 10.41 3.25
CA GLN A 95 -8.14 11.08 2.65
C GLN A 95 -7.33 10.12 1.80
N ASP A 96 -6.74 10.64 0.72
CA ASP A 96 -5.81 9.87 -0.09
C ASP A 96 -4.56 9.55 0.75
N ILE A 97 -3.97 8.37 0.53
CA ILE A 97 -2.68 8.03 1.14
C ILE A 97 -1.58 8.75 0.36
N ARG A 98 -0.74 9.51 1.06
CA ARG A 98 0.39 10.30 0.51
C ARG A 98 1.52 10.38 1.54
N SER A 99 2.03 9.24 1.95
CA SER A 99 3.03 9.08 3.02
C SER A 99 4.37 8.67 2.44
#